data_AF-A0AA89C3G5-F1
#
_entry.id   AF-A0AA89C3G5-F1
#
_cell.length_a   1.000
_cell.length_b   1.000
_cell.length_c   1.000
_cell.angle_alpha   90.00
_cell.angle_beta   90.00
_cell.angle_gamma   90.00
#
_symmetry.space_group_name_H-M   'P 1'
#
loop_
_entity.id
_entity.type
_entity.pdbx_description
1 polymer ?
#
loop_
_entity_poly.entity_id
_entity_poly.type
_entity_poly.pdbx_seq_one_letter_code
_entity_poly.pdbx_strand_id
1 'polypeptide(L)' 'FAFRSDGSPDSPIRLPNKSPFYLIKYTERCQQVYGMNVTEEYVQWPYIRERDNACSGAYPKDERCSSGHRVHLCYYQP' A
#
# COMPACT_ATOMS: atom_id res chain seq x y z
N PHE A 1 -6.07 7.68 -9.41
CA PHE A 1 -4.97 6.99 -8.72
C PHE A 1 -3.91 6.63 -9.76
N ALA A 2 -2.69 7.14 -9.64
CA ALA A 2 -1.59 6.78 -10.54
C ALA A 2 -0.73 5.72 -9.86
N PHE A 3 -0.66 4.53 -10.45
CA PHE A 3 0.22 3.44 -10.04
C PHE A 3 1.17 3.12 -11.19
N ARG A 4 2.39 2.74 -10.86
CA ARG A 4 3.38 2.23 -11.82
C ARG A 4 3.61 0.76 -11.53
N SER A 5 3.37 -0.09 -12.52
CA SER A 5 3.60 -1.54 -12.45
C SER A 5 4.84 -1.98 -13.23
N ASP A 6 5.52 -1.03 -13.88
CA ASP A 6 6.70 -1.24 -14.74
C ASP A 6 8.03 -1.03 -14.01
N GLY A 7 8.00 -0.63 -12.73
CA GLY A 7 9.18 -0.34 -11.92
C GLY A 7 9.50 -1.42 -10.90
N SER A 8 10.78 -1.55 -10.55
CA SER A 8 11.22 -2.39 -9.43
C SER A 8 11.06 -1.64 -8.09
N PRO A 9 10.44 -2.25 -7.06
CA PRO A 9 10.35 -1.65 -5.74
C PRO A 9 11.73 -1.46 -5.08
N ASP A 10 12.75 -2.19 -5.53
CA ASP A 10 14.13 -2.08 -5.04
C ASP A 10 14.92 -0.95 -5.74
N SER A 11 14.33 -0.29 -6.74
CA SER A 11 14.91 0.90 -7.38
C SER A 11 14.36 2.16 -6.71
N PRO A 12 15.15 2.91 -5.91
CA PRO A 12 14.60 3.99 -5.12
C PRO A 12 14.05 5.12 -5.97
N ILE A 13 12.84 5.58 -5.65
CA ILE A 13 12.24 6.77 -6.29
C ILE A 13 12.50 8.02 -5.45
N ARG A 14 12.45 9.19 -6.09
CA ARG A 14 12.55 10.48 -5.41
C ARG A 14 11.16 11.02 -5.13
N LEU A 15 10.85 11.19 -3.85
CA LEU A 15 9.64 11.85 -3.35
C LEU A 15 10.05 12.96 -2.38
N PRO A 16 9.16 13.92 -2.05
CA PRO A 16 9.40 14.85 -0.97
C PRO A 16 9.69 14.10 0.34
N ASN A 17 10.89 14.31 0.89
CA ASN A 17 11.42 13.57 2.04
C ASN A 17 11.67 14.47 3.27
N LYS A 18 11.09 15.68 3.28
CA LYS A 18 11.22 16.62 4.41
C LYS A 18 10.31 16.28 5.60
N SER A 19 9.29 15.46 5.38
CA SER A 19 8.32 15.05 6.39
C SER A 19 7.89 13.61 6.12
N PRO A 20 7.45 12.87 7.15
CA PRO A 20 6.94 11.52 6.96
C PRO A 20 5.69 11.49 6.06
N PHE A 21 5.49 10.38 5.35
CA PHE A 21 4.31 10.17 4.51
C PHE A 21 3.98 8.69 4.36
N TYR A 22 2.78 8.40 3.83
CA TYR A 22 2.32 7.05 3.55
C TYR A 22 2.16 6.84 2.05
N LEU A 23 2.56 5.66 1.57
CA LEU A 23 2.12 5.15 0.27
C LEU A 23 1.25 3.91 0.49
N ILE A 24 0.28 3.74 -0.39
CA ILE A 24 -0.52 2.52 -0.39
C ILE A 24 0.26 1.41 -1.11
N LYS A 25 0.39 0.26 -0.48
CA LYS A 25 1.12 -0.88 -1.02
C LYS A 25 0.31 -1.55 -2.14
N TYR A 26 0.89 -1.62 -3.33
CA TYR A 26 0.28 -2.24 -4.51
C TYR A 26 0.88 -3.61 -4.83
N THR A 27 2.18 -3.80 -4.57
CA THR A 27 2.95 -5.03 -4.84
C THR A 27 3.31 -5.79 -3.56
N GLU A 28 3.99 -6.93 -3.66
CA GLU A 28 4.47 -7.72 -2.52
C GLU A 28 5.41 -6.95 -1.57
N ARG A 29 6.13 -5.94 -2.07
CA ARG A 29 7.07 -5.11 -1.31
C ARG A 29 6.72 -3.63 -1.38
N CYS A 30 7.15 -2.87 -0.36
CA CYS A 30 7.13 -1.42 -0.40
C CYS A 30 8.19 -0.88 -1.37
N GLN A 31 7.85 0.19 -2.08
CA GLN A 31 8.76 0.91 -2.97
C GLN A 31 9.84 1.62 -2.15
N GLN A 32 11.12 1.46 -2.46
CA GLN A 32 12.19 2.23 -1.81
C GLN A 32 12.09 3.72 -2.20
N VAL A 33 12.37 4.60 -1.25
CA VAL A 33 12.41 6.06 -1.47
C VAL A 33 13.76 6.59 -1.01
N TYR A 34 14.38 7.43 -1.85
CA TYR A 34 15.68 8.02 -1.53
C TYR A 34 15.65 8.82 -0.22
N GLY A 35 16.52 8.44 0.72
CA GLY A 35 16.69 9.13 1.99
C GLY A 35 15.53 8.94 2.96
N MET A 36 14.78 7.84 2.85
CA MET A 36 13.72 7.47 3.78
C MET A 36 13.85 6.00 4.18
N ASN A 37 13.60 5.71 5.45
CA ASN A 37 13.33 4.37 5.96
C ASN A 37 11.85 4.03 5.78
N VAL A 38 11.54 2.76 5.49
CA VAL A 38 10.17 2.29 5.28
C VAL A 38 9.76 1.25 6.30
N THR A 39 8.57 1.43 6.87
CA THR A 39 7.90 0.46 7.75
C THR A 39 6.59 0.06 7.10
N GLU A 40 6.32 -1.25 7.03
CA GLU A 40 5.03 -1.75 6.54
C GLU A 40 4.00 -1.76 7.68
N GLU A 41 2.86 -1.12 7.42
CA GLU A 41 1.71 -1.09 8.30
C GLU A 41 0.48 -1.63 7.56
N TYR A 42 -0.57 -1.94 8.30
CA TYR A 42 -1.83 -2.33 7.70
C TYR A 42 -2.99 -1.72 8.47
N VAL A 43 -4.02 -1.33 7.73
CA VAL A 43 -5.32 -1.03 8.30
C VAL A 43 -6.22 -2.22 8.04
N GLN A 44 -6.97 -2.64 9.05
CA GLN A 44 -7.93 -3.72 8.95
C GLN A 44 -9.33 -3.16 9.11
N TRP A 45 -10.18 -3.39 8.12
CA TRP A 45 -11.59 -3.03 8.19
C TRP A 45 -12.40 -4.26 8.61
N PRO A 46 -13.27 -4.13 9.62
CA PRO A 46 -14.15 -5.23 10.01
C PRO A 46 -15.09 -5.57 8.85
N TYR A 47 -15.29 -6.87 8.62
CA TYR A 47 -16.21 -7.36 7.61
C TYR A 47 -17.65 -6.98 7.97
N ILE A 48 -18.22 -6.03 7.23
CA ILE A 48 -19.65 -5.72 7.29
C ILE A 48 -20.32 -6.59 6.21
N ARG A 49 -21.30 -7.40 6.60
CA ARG A 49 -22.06 -8.28 5.69
C ARG A 49 -22.96 -7.46 4.77
N GLU A 50 -22.38 -6.68 3.87
CA GLU A 50 -23.11 -6.09 2.76
C GLU A 50 -22.95 -6.97 1.52
N ARG A 51 -24.03 -7.10 0.74
CA ARG A 51 -24.15 -8.05 -0.37
C ARG A 51 -23.23 -7.73 -1.57
N ASP A 52 -22.44 -6.66 -1.48
CA ASP A 52 -21.59 -6.12 -2.55
C ASP A 52 -20.10 -6.15 -2.20
N ASN A 53 -19.61 -7.29 -1.70
CA ASN A 53 -18.17 -7.53 -1.46
C ASN A 53 -17.43 -7.87 -2.77
N ALA A 54 -17.51 -6.99 -3.77
CA ALA A 54 -16.82 -7.17 -5.03
C ALA A 54 -15.31 -6.90 -4.84
N CYS A 55 -14.51 -7.97 -4.84
CA CYS A 55 -13.04 -7.90 -4.84
C CYS A 55 -12.46 -7.86 -6.26
N SER A 56 -13.12 -7.16 -7.18
CA SER A 56 -12.68 -7.01 -8.57
C SER A 56 -12.33 -5.55 -8.84
N GLY A 57 -11.22 -5.32 -9.57
CA GLY A 57 -10.74 -3.98 -9.94
C GLY A 57 -9.28 -3.73 -9.55
N ALA A 58 -8.80 -2.49 -9.79
CA ALA A 58 -7.48 -2.06 -9.35
C ALA A 58 -7.58 -1.47 -7.94
N TYR A 59 -7.45 -2.32 -6.93
CA TYR A 59 -7.42 -1.92 -5.52
C TYR A 59 -6.01 -2.13 -4.92
N PRO A 60 -5.68 -1.40 -3.84
CA PRO A 60 -4.52 -1.68 -2.99
C PRO A 60 -4.39 -3.16 -2.62
N LYS A 61 -3.19 -3.67 -2.28
CA LYS A 61 -3.04 -5.08 -1.88
C LYS A 61 -3.98 -5.41 -0.71
N ASP A 62 -5.04 -6.17 -1.00
CA ASP A 62 -6.02 -6.65 -0.03
C ASP A 62 -5.89 -8.16 0.12
N GLU A 63 -5.45 -8.60 1.30
CA GLU A 63 -5.15 -10.00 1.57
C GLU A 63 -6.34 -10.79 2.15
N ARG A 64 -7.49 -10.16 2.45
CA ARG A 64 -8.55 -10.81 3.27
C ARG A 64 -10.00 -10.48 2.88
N CYS A 65 -10.25 -10.25 1.60
CA CYS A 65 -11.57 -10.09 0.98
C CYS A 65 -12.77 -10.88 1.58
N SER A 66 -12.59 -12.12 2.02
CA SER A 66 -13.66 -12.98 2.58
C SER A 66 -13.79 -12.94 4.12
N SER A 67 -12.90 -12.24 4.82
CA SER A 67 -12.87 -12.17 6.30
C SER A 67 -12.54 -10.76 6.84
N GLY A 68 -12.58 -9.75 5.97
CA GLY A 68 -12.34 -8.33 6.28
C GLY A 68 -11.17 -7.78 5.47
N HIS A 69 -11.31 -6.56 4.95
CA HIS A 69 -10.29 -5.97 4.09
C HIS A 69 -9.02 -5.65 4.89
N ARG A 70 -7.85 -6.02 4.37
CA ARG A 70 -6.54 -5.66 4.95
C ARG A 70 -5.73 -4.92 3.90
N VAL A 71 -5.76 -3.59 3.97
CA VAL A 71 -4.97 -2.73 3.09
C VAL A 71 -3.64 -2.43 3.75
N HIS A 72 -2.57 -2.70 3.01
CA HIS A 72 -1.21 -2.45 3.46
C HIS A 72 -0.75 -1.05 3.06
N LEU A 73 -0.05 -0.41 3.98
CA LEU A 73 0.54 0.90 3.86
C LEU A 73 2.06 0.80 4.07
N CYS A 74 2.79 1.67 3.41
CA CYS A 74 4.23 1.84 3.58
C CYS A 74 4.44 3.22 4.20
N TYR A 75 4.85 3.26 5.45
CA TYR A 75 5.18 4.49 6.18
C TYR A 75 6.64 4.86 5.95
N TYR A 76 6.89 6.06 5.46
CA TYR A 76 8.21 6.58 5.16
C TYR A 76 8.58 7.69 6.12
N GLN A 77 9.78 7.61 6.68
CA GLN A 77 10.35 8.64 7.55
C GLN A 77 11.86 8.82 7.26
N PRO A 78 12.43 10.03 7.41
CA PRO A 78 13.85 10.29 7.16
C PRO A 78 14.79 9.45 8.03
#